data_AF-A0A086P838-F1
#
_entry.id   AF-A0A086P838-F1
#
_cell.length_a   1.000
_cell.length_b   1.000
_cell.length_c   1.000
_cell.angle_alpha   90.00
_cell.angle_beta   90.00
_cell.angle_gamma   90.00
#
_symmetry.space_group_name_H-M   'P 1'
#
loop_
_entity.id
_entity.type
_entity.pdbx_description
1 polymer ?
#
loop_
_entity_poly.entity_id
_entity_poly.type
_entity_poly.pdbx_seq_one_letter_code
_entity_poly.pdbx_strand_id
1 'polypeptide(L)'
;MEWLRQLGRAIRNLARISRQNPIWAITALTLSPIALIRHLFGVLILFLITAVVLLGGGQFVLHSLFGLPRDSNLYQIGMMLMMLAVVLIGLRALFQPLILKYDGPTADDTHGSARFATDREARPRPK
;
A
#
# COMPACT_ATOMS: atom_id res chain seq x y z
N MET A 1 8.18 8.11 0.36
CA MET A 1 8.92 6.84 0.64
C MET A 1 8.31 6.01 1.77
N GLU A 2 7.39 6.52 2.59
CA GLU A 2 6.80 5.76 3.72
C GLU A 2 6.02 4.52 3.29
N TRP A 3 5.29 4.60 2.19
CA TRP A 3 4.49 3.48 1.67
C TRP A 3 5.33 2.23 1.32
N LEU A 4 6.51 2.41 0.72
CA LEU A 4 7.42 1.30 0.44
C LEU A 4 7.99 0.68 1.72
N ARG A 5 8.21 1.50 2.76
CA ARG A 5 8.63 1.03 4.09
C ARG A 5 7.53 0.21 4.76
N GLN A 6 6.29 0.69 4.72
CA GLN A 6 5.10 -0.03 5.20
C GLN A 6 4.94 -1.38 4.49
N LEU A 7 5.08 -1.40 3.16
CA LEU A 7 5.05 -2.64 2.39
C LEU A 7 6.14 -3.62 2.83
N GLY A 8 7.38 -3.13 3.02
CA GLY A 8 8.48 -3.92 3.52
C GLY A 8 8.23 -4.51 4.92
N ARG A 9 7.65 -3.72 5.83
CA ARG A 9 7.24 -4.20 7.18
C ARG A 9 6.16 -5.25 7.09
N ALA A 10 5.12 -5.01 6.30
CA ALA A 10 4.01 -5.93 6.09
C ALA A 10 4.48 -7.30 5.54
N ILE A 11 5.38 -7.30 4.55
CA ILE A 11 5.96 -8.53 3.98
C ILE A 11 6.80 -9.27 5.04
N ARG A 12 7.62 -8.56 5.82
CA ARG A 12 8.44 -9.16 6.88
C ARG A 12 7.58 -9.77 7.99
N ASN A 13 6.50 -9.09 8.37
CA ASN A 13 5.54 -9.57 9.36
C ASN A 13 4.79 -10.81 8.85
N LEU A 14 4.33 -10.79 7.60
CA LEU A 14 3.72 -11.96 6.96
C LEU A 14 4.68 -13.16 6.98
N ALA A 15 5.94 -12.97 6.60
CA ALA A 15 6.93 -14.04 6.60
C ALA A 15 7.17 -14.61 8.01
N ARG A 16 7.18 -13.77 9.04
CA ARG A 16 7.30 -14.19 10.45
C ARG A 16 6.09 -15.02 10.90
N ILE A 17 4.87 -14.54 10.62
CA ILE A 17 3.62 -15.23 10.98
C ILE A 17 3.54 -16.61 10.30
N SER A 18 3.89 -16.67 9.02
CA SER A 18 3.90 -17.93 8.26
C SER A 18 4.89 -18.96 8.83
N ARG A 19 6.04 -18.51 9.35
CA ARG A 19 7.01 -19.40 10.01
C ARG A 19 6.53 -19.89 11.38
N GLN A 20 5.81 -19.06 12.13
CA GLN A 20 5.28 -19.43 13.45
C GLN A 20 4.06 -20.35 13.35
N ASN A 21 3.27 -20.24 12.27
CA ASN A 21 2.02 -20.98 12.09
C ASN A 21 1.96 -21.68 10.71
N PRO A 22 2.67 -22.82 10.54
CA PRO A 22 2.78 -23.48 9.23
C PRO A 22 1.45 -24.01 8.69
N ILE A 23 0.56 -24.53 9.57
CA ILE A 23 -0.76 -25.03 9.17
C ILE A 23 -1.64 -23.89 8.64
N TRP A 24 -1.59 -22.73 9.29
CA TRP A 24 -2.27 -21.52 8.80
C TRP A 24 -1.71 -21.06 7.46
N ALA A 25 -0.38 -21.11 7.26
CA ALA A 25 0.24 -20.70 6.01
C ALA A 25 -0.18 -21.59 4.83
N ILE A 26 -0.24 -22.91 5.03
CA ILE A 26 -0.69 -23.87 4.00
C ILE A 26 -2.14 -23.60 3.64
N THR A 27 -3.03 -23.53 4.62
CA THR A 27 -4.47 -23.27 4.38
C THR A 27 -4.72 -21.91 3.72
N ALA A 28 -4.01 -20.87 4.15
CA ALA A 28 -4.06 -19.56 3.53
C ALA A 28 -3.56 -19.59 2.08
N LEU A 29 -2.49 -20.32 1.78
CA LEU A 29 -1.97 -20.48 0.42
C LEU A 29 -2.99 -21.21 -0.48
N THR A 30 -3.61 -22.27 0.02
CA THR A 30 -4.60 -23.05 -0.74
C THR A 30 -5.86 -22.25 -1.05
N LEU A 31 -6.34 -21.42 -0.11
CA LEU A 31 -7.54 -20.58 -0.29
C LEU A 31 -7.23 -19.22 -0.96
N SER A 32 -5.96 -18.83 -1.00
CA SER A 32 -5.53 -17.55 -1.56
C SER A 32 -5.96 -17.30 -3.00
N PRO A 33 -6.02 -18.27 -3.94
CA PRO A 33 -6.31 -17.98 -5.34
C PRO A 33 -7.70 -17.38 -5.53
N ILE A 34 -8.71 -17.86 -4.79
CA ILE A 34 -10.09 -17.37 -4.89
C ILE A 34 -10.17 -15.92 -4.41
N ALA A 35 -9.58 -15.63 -3.26
CA ALA A 35 -9.53 -14.29 -2.70
C ALA A 35 -8.70 -13.34 -3.60
N LEU A 36 -7.61 -13.84 -4.17
CA LEU A 36 -6.73 -13.11 -5.07
C LEU A 36 -7.45 -12.73 -6.37
N ILE A 37 -8.16 -13.66 -7.02
CA ILE A 37 -8.91 -13.38 -8.26
C ILE A 37 -9.95 -12.29 -8.02
N ARG A 38 -10.73 -12.39 -6.93
CA ARG A 38 -11.72 -11.36 -6.57
C ARG A 38 -11.07 -9.99 -6.34
N HIS A 39 -9.94 -9.98 -5.65
CA HIS A 39 -9.17 -8.74 -5.43
C HIS A 39 -8.61 -8.17 -6.72
N LEU A 40 -7.97 -8.99 -7.55
CA LEU A 40 -7.42 -8.60 -8.84
C LEU A 40 -8.51 -8.02 -9.76
N PHE A 41 -9.71 -8.58 -9.74
CA PHE A 41 -10.82 -8.04 -10.52
C PHE A 41 -11.24 -6.64 -10.05
N GLY A 42 -11.33 -6.43 -8.73
CA GLY A 42 -11.59 -5.10 -8.17
C GLY A 42 -10.49 -4.08 -8.50
N VAL A 43 -9.22 -4.49 -8.39
CA VAL A 43 -8.07 -3.66 -8.76
C VAL A 43 -8.07 -3.34 -10.25
N LEU A 44 -8.39 -4.32 -11.11
CA LEU A 44 -8.49 -4.13 -12.55
C LEU A 44 -9.56 -3.12 -12.91
N ILE A 45 -10.76 -3.23 -12.33
CA ILE A 45 -11.85 -2.27 -12.56
C ILE A 45 -11.41 -0.86 -12.13
N LEU A 46 -10.85 -0.73 -10.93
CA LEU A 46 -10.37 0.57 -10.44
C LEU A 46 -9.28 1.14 -11.36
N PHE A 47 -8.36 0.29 -11.81
CA PHE A 47 -7.28 0.67 -12.72
C PHE A 47 -7.83 1.17 -14.06
N LEU A 48 -8.80 0.44 -14.64
CA LEU A 48 -9.45 0.83 -15.89
C LEU A 48 -10.19 2.15 -15.75
N ILE A 49 -10.99 2.33 -14.69
CA ILE A 49 -11.69 3.59 -14.42
C ILE A 49 -10.68 4.74 -14.27
N THR A 50 -9.63 4.54 -13.48
CA THR A 50 -8.59 5.54 -13.25
C THR A 50 -7.87 5.91 -14.55
N ALA A 51 -7.54 4.91 -15.37
CA ALA A 51 -6.91 5.12 -16.67
C ALA A 51 -7.81 5.93 -17.61
N VAL A 52 -9.09 5.57 -17.72
CA VAL A 52 -10.06 6.31 -18.55
C VAL A 52 -10.20 7.74 -18.06
N VAL A 53 -10.34 7.96 -16.75
CA VAL A 53 -10.52 9.30 -16.18
C VAL A 53 -9.26 10.14 -16.34
N LEU A 54 -8.08 9.62 -16.00
CA LEU A 54 -6.84 10.42 -16.03
C LEU A 54 -6.27 10.59 -17.42
N LEU A 55 -6.26 9.55 -18.26
CA LEU A 55 -5.75 9.66 -19.63
C LEU A 55 -6.77 10.32 -20.54
N GLY A 56 -8.04 9.92 -20.47
CA GLY A 56 -9.11 10.53 -21.26
C GLY A 56 -9.38 11.97 -20.83
N GLY A 57 -9.51 12.22 -19.53
CA GLY A 57 -9.65 13.57 -18.98
C GLY A 57 -8.40 14.41 -19.21
N GLY A 58 -7.21 13.86 -19.02
CA GLY A 58 -5.94 14.53 -19.32
C GLY A 58 -5.82 14.95 -20.78
N GLN A 59 -6.16 14.06 -21.71
CA GLN A 59 -6.20 14.39 -23.14
C GLN A 59 -7.21 15.50 -23.42
N PHE A 60 -8.43 15.42 -22.87
CA PHE A 60 -9.45 16.45 -23.05
C PHE A 60 -8.97 17.82 -22.54
N VAL A 61 -8.41 17.86 -21.33
CA VAL A 61 -7.92 19.09 -20.72
C VAL A 61 -6.75 19.67 -21.52
N LEU A 62 -5.72 18.87 -21.81
CA LEU A 62 -4.50 19.35 -22.47
C LEU A 62 -4.75 19.75 -23.93
N HIS A 63 -5.53 18.95 -24.67
CA HIS A 63 -5.77 19.19 -26.08
C HIS A 63 -6.92 20.16 -26.34
N SER A 64 -8.08 19.96 -25.69
CA SER A 64 -9.29 20.72 -26.01
C SER A 64 -9.42 22.01 -25.21
N LEU A 65 -8.94 22.06 -23.96
CA LEU A 65 -9.01 23.28 -23.15
C LEU A 65 -7.76 24.15 -23.29
N PHE A 66 -6.58 23.54 -23.19
CA PHE A 66 -5.31 24.28 -23.31
C PHE A 66 -4.81 24.41 -24.75
N GLY A 67 -5.43 23.74 -25.72
CA GLY A 67 -5.08 23.84 -27.14
C GLY A 67 -3.69 23.30 -27.45
N LEU A 68 -3.11 22.44 -26.60
CA LEU A 68 -1.75 21.95 -26.81
C LEU A 68 -1.71 21.00 -28.02
N PRO A 69 -0.77 21.22 -28.96
CA PRO A 69 -0.49 20.27 -30.03
C PRO A 69 -0.02 18.94 -29.45
N ARG A 70 -0.45 17.82 -30.03
CA ARG A 70 -0.12 16.47 -29.52
C ARG A 70 1.36 16.12 -29.65
N ASP A 71 2.02 16.72 -30.63
CA ASP A 71 3.46 16.64 -30.88
C ASP A 71 4.28 17.52 -29.93
N SER A 72 3.65 18.46 -29.22
CA SER A 72 4.34 19.29 -28.24
C SER A 72 4.92 18.45 -27.10
N ASN A 73 6.18 18.72 -26.76
CA ASN A 73 6.86 18.11 -25.60
C ASN A 73 6.04 18.31 -24.31
N LEU A 74 5.35 19.44 -24.15
CA LEU A 74 4.55 19.73 -22.95
C LEU A 74 3.32 18.81 -22.85
N TYR A 75 2.66 18.55 -23.98
CA TYR A 75 1.55 17.60 -24.05
C TYR A 75 2.03 16.18 -23.71
N GLN A 76 3.15 15.76 -24.30
CA GLN A 76 3.74 14.44 -24.06
C GLN A 76 4.15 14.25 -22.59
N ILE A 77 4.81 15.24 -21.99
CA ILE A 77 5.18 15.21 -20.56
C ILE A 77 3.93 15.10 -19.70
N GLY A 78 2.89 15.91 -19.96
CA GLY A 78 1.63 15.85 -19.23
C GLY A 78 0.98 14.47 -19.28
N MET A 79 0.89 13.87 -20.46
CA MET A 79 0.35 12.53 -20.64
C MET A 79 1.22 11.45 -19.97
N MET A 80 2.55 11.59 -20.02
CA MET A 80 3.48 10.67 -19.36
C MET A 80 3.31 10.71 -17.83
N LEU A 81 3.14 11.90 -17.25
CA LEU A 81 2.86 12.07 -15.83
C LEU A 81 1.52 11.44 -15.42
N MET A 82 0.48 11.62 -16.23
CA MET A 82 -0.82 10.97 -15.99
C MET A 82 -0.71 9.44 -16.07
N MET A 83 0.03 8.91 -17.05
CA MET A 83 0.29 7.47 -17.14
C MET A 83 1.04 6.95 -15.92
N LEU A 84 2.08 7.66 -15.48
CA LEU A 84 2.80 7.33 -14.26
C LEU A 84 1.87 7.33 -13.03
N ALA A 85 0.98 8.31 -12.92
CA ALA A 85 0.01 8.37 -11.83
C ALA A 85 -0.94 7.16 -11.85
N VAL A 86 -1.46 6.77 -13.03
CA VAL A 86 -2.30 5.57 -13.20
C VAL A 86 -1.56 4.31 -12.71
N VAL A 87 -0.29 4.14 -13.10
CA VAL A 87 0.52 3.00 -12.65
C VAL A 87 0.71 3.03 -11.13
N LEU A 88 1.06 4.18 -10.54
CA LEU A 88 1.28 4.30 -9.10
C LEU A 88 0.00 4.05 -8.29
N ILE A 89 -1.15 4.52 -8.78
CA ILE A 89 -2.46 4.26 -8.16
C ILE A 89 -2.81 2.76 -8.25
N GLY A 90 -2.60 2.14 -9.41
CA GLY A 90 -2.81 0.71 -9.60
C GLY A 90 -1.93 -0.14 -8.67
N LEU A 91 -0.65 0.20 -8.59
CA LEU A 91 0.31 -0.46 -7.70
C LEU A 91 -0.11 -0.30 -6.23
N ARG A 92 -0.56 0.90 -5.85
CA ARG A 92 -1.08 1.16 -4.50
C ARG A 92 -2.30 0.29 -4.21
N ALA A 93 -3.29 0.27 -5.08
CA ALA A 93 -4.51 -0.52 -4.92
C ALA A 93 -4.22 -2.02 -4.82
N LEU A 94 -3.23 -2.52 -5.58
CA LEU A 94 -2.82 -3.91 -5.54
C LEU A 94 -2.30 -4.34 -4.16
N PHE A 95 -1.42 -3.54 -3.56
CA PHE A 95 -0.72 -3.89 -2.31
C PHE A 95 -1.33 -3.29 -1.04
N GLN A 96 -2.29 -2.37 -1.15
CA GLN A 96 -2.97 -1.75 -0.01
C GLN A 96 -3.57 -2.75 1.00
N PRO A 97 -4.28 -3.84 0.61
CA PRO A 97 -4.80 -4.77 1.60
C PRO A 97 -3.70 -5.53 2.35
N LEU A 98 -2.55 -5.77 1.72
CA LEU A 98 -1.40 -6.40 2.37
C LEU A 98 -0.85 -5.51 3.49
N ILE A 99 -0.72 -4.22 3.21
CA ILE A 99 -0.27 -3.22 4.18
C ILE A 99 -1.29 -3.12 5.32
N LEU A 100 -2.58 -2.95 5.02
CA LEU A 100 -3.62 -2.82 6.05
C LEU A 100 -3.71 -4.05 6.97
N LYS A 101 -3.41 -5.25 6.45
CA LYS A 101 -3.51 -6.49 7.20
C LYS A 101 -2.25 -6.82 8.02
N TYR A 102 -1.07 -6.40 7.56
CA TYR A 102 0.21 -6.87 8.14
C TYR A 102 1.19 -5.75 8.57
N ASP A 103 0.91 -4.47 8.30
CA ASP A 103 1.71 -3.31 8.81
C ASP A 103 1.39 -2.95 10.27
N GLY A 104 0.60 -3.78 10.97
CA GLY A 104 0.33 -3.62 12.41
C GLY A 104 1.63 -3.62 13.23
N PRO A 105 1.61 -2.99 14.44
CA PRO A 105 2.78 -2.84 15.27
C PRO A 105 3.44 -4.19 15.47
N THR A 106 4.74 -4.25 15.20
CA THR A 106 5.55 -5.39 15.60
C THR A 106 5.36 -5.59 17.11
N ALA A 107 5.35 -6.82 17.62
CA ALA A 107 5.26 -7.04 19.08
C ALA A 107 6.32 -6.23 19.87
N ASP A 108 7.43 -5.86 19.22
CA ASP A 108 8.44 -4.93 19.76
C ASP A 108 7.92 -3.47 19.97
N ASP A 109 6.94 -3.01 19.20
CA ASP A 109 6.38 -1.65 19.29
C ASP A 109 5.35 -1.51 20.43
N THR A 110 4.75 -2.61 20.91
CA THR A 110 3.90 -2.60 22.12
C THR A 110 4.70 -2.62 23.41
N HIS A 111 6.04 -2.70 23.33
CA HIS A 111 6.96 -2.67 24.47
C HIS A 111 7.86 -1.43 24.50
N GLY A 112 7.66 -0.46 23.59
CA GLY A 112 8.44 0.79 23.51
C GLY A 112 8.24 1.80 24.65
N SER A 113 7.52 1.46 25.72
CA SER A 113 7.38 2.30 26.93
C SER A 113 7.18 1.52 28.24
N ALA A 114 6.77 0.26 28.18
CA ALA A 114 6.64 -0.59 29.36
C ALA A 114 8.00 -1.19 29.74
N ARG A 115 8.91 -0.35 30.26
CA ARG A 115 9.97 -0.87 31.14
C ARG A 115 9.34 -1.15 32.49
N PHE A 116 9.62 -2.31 33.08
CA PHE A 116 9.28 -2.55 34.48
C PHE A 116 9.91 -1.43 35.32
N ALA A 117 9.13 -0.85 36.24
CA ALA A 117 9.62 0.18 37.15
C ALA A 117 10.83 -0.38 37.89
N THR A 118 11.94 0.37 37.88
CA THR A 118 13.13 -0.02 38.65
C THR A 118 12.82 0.04 40.14
N ASP A 119 13.52 -0.72 40.98
CA ASP A 119 13.30 -0.73 42.44
C ASP A 119 13.40 0.68 43.07
N ARG A 120 14.11 1.60 42.41
CA ARG A 120 14.20 3.02 42.79
C ARG A 120 12.92 3.80 42.48
N GLU A 121 12.23 3.47 41.39
CA GLU A 121 10.94 4.04 40.99
C GLU A 121 9.77 3.44 41.79
N ALA A 122 9.90 2.20 42.29
CA ALA A 122 8.90 1.52 43.11
C ALA A 122 8.95 1.87 44.61
N ARG A 123 9.93 2.66 45.07
CA ARG A 123 9.98 3.08 46.49
C ARG A 123 8.87 4.07 46.82
N PRO A 124 8.10 3.84 47.91
CA PRO A 124 7.14 4.82 48.39
C PRO A 124 7.87 6.09 48.83
N ARG A 125 7.44 7.25 48.32
CA ARG A 125 7.99 8.54 48.74
C ARG A 125 7.52 8.85 50.17
N PRO A 126 8.40 9.29 51.07
CA PRO A 126 7.98 9.81 52.36
C PRO A 126 7.16 11.10 52.14
N LYS A 127 6.05 11.21 52.88
CA LYS A 127 5.24 12.44 52.96
C LYS A 127 5.99 13.53 53.70
#